data_AF-A0A2N2LAN0-F1
#
_entry.id   AF-A0A2N2LAN0-F1
#
_cell.length_a   1.000
_cell.length_b   1.000
_cell.length_c   1.000
_cell.angle_alpha   90.00
_cell.angle_beta   90.00
_cell.angle_gamma   90.00
#
_symmetry.space_group_name_H-M   'P 1'
#
loop_
_entity.id
_entity.type
_entity.pdbx_description
1 polymer ?
#
loop_
_entity_poly.entity_id
_entity_poly.type
_entity_poly.pdbx_seq_one_letter_code
_entity_poly.pdbx_strand_id
1 'polypeptide(L)' 'MIQKSKPVEIDFNAEFQRAMALMEGTQRNILLTGRAGTGKSTLLTYFRNHTKKKVVILAPTGVAA' A
#
# COMPACT_ATOMS: atom_id res chain seq x y z
N MET A 1 20.94 -4.26 -9.46
CA MET A 1 21.07 -4.85 -8.11
C MET A 1 19.95 -4.29 -7.24
N ILE A 2 18.87 -5.06 -7.00
CA ILE A 2 17.74 -4.58 -6.18
C ILE A 2 18.11 -4.86 -4.72
N GLN A 3 18.30 -3.80 -3.95
CA GLN A 3 18.51 -3.90 -2.51
C GLN A 3 17.26 -4.54 -1.87
N LYS A 4 17.39 -5.77 -1.36
CA LYS A 4 16.39 -6.33 -0.46
C LYS A 4 16.51 -5.56 0.86
N SER A 5 15.60 -4.61 1.08
CA SER A 5 15.44 -3.94 2.36
C SER A 5 15.10 -4.97 3.44
N LYS A 6 15.55 -4.71 4.68
CA LYS A 6 15.23 -5.51 5.87
C LYS A 6 13.72 -5.80 5.94
N PRO A 7 13.29 -6.98 6.41
CA PRO A 7 11.88 -7.27 6.56
C PRO A 7 11.27 -6.25 7.52
N VAL A 8 10.38 -5.41 6.99
CA VAL A 8 9.57 -4.50 7.79
C VAL A 8 8.50 -5.36 8.45
N GLU A 9 8.51 -5.44 9.77
CA GLU A 9 7.43 -6.07 10.52
C GLU A 9 6.18 -5.20 10.36
N ILE A 10 5.13 -5.78 9.78
CA ILE A 10 3.87 -5.08 9.51
C ILE A 10 2.90 -5.44 10.63
N ASP A 11 2.45 -4.43 11.37
CA ASP A 11 1.31 -4.55 12.26
C ASP A 11 0.01 -4.63 11.43
N PHE A 12 -0.60 -5.81 11.39
CA PHE A 12 -1.88 -6.06 10.73
C PHE A 12 -3.06 -5.63 11.61
N ASN A 13 -3.06 -4.37 12.04
CA ASN A 13 -4.18 -3.81 12.79
C ASN A 13 -5.46 -3.73 11.95
N ALA A 14 -6.56 -3.42 12.63
CA ALA A 14 -7.88 -3.40 12.02
C ALA A 14 -8.01 -2.38 10.88
N GLU A 15 -7.30 -1.25 10.93
CA GLU A 15 -7.32 -0.25 9.84
C GLU A 15 -6.60 -0.76 8.60
N PHE A 16 -5.43 -1.37 8.77
CA PHE A 16 -4.65 -1.97 7.69
C PHE A 16 -5.45 -3.08 6.99
N GLN A 17 -6.03 -3.99 7.78
CA GLN A 17 -6.84 -5.09 7.26
C GLN A 17 -8.07 -4.59 6.49
N ARG A 18 -8.77 -3.57 7.01
CA ARG A 18 -9.91 -2.96 6.31
C ARG A 18 -9.50 -2.32 5.00
N ALA A 19 -8.40 -1.55 4.99
CA ALA A 19 -7.91 -0.92 3.77
C ALA A 19 -7.53 -1.97 2.71
N MET A 20 -6.80 -3.02 3.10
CA MET A 20 -6.46 -4.14 2.22
C MET A 20 -7.69 -4.85 1.67
N ALA A 21 -8.68 -5.15 2.51
CA ALA A 21 -9.92 -5.79 2.09
C ALA A 21 -10.71 -4.93 1.10
N LEU A 22 -10.77 -3.61 1.29
CA LEU A 22 -11.42 -2.70 0.35
C LEU A 22 -10.67 -2.62 -0.98
N MET A 23 -9.35 -2.45 -0.92
CA MET A 23 -8.48 -2.35 -2.09
C MET A 23 -8.47 -3.64 -2.92
N GLU A 24 -8.51 -4.81 -2.29
CA GLU A 24 -8.52 -6.12 -2.98
C GLU A 24 -9.94 -6.57 -3.37
N GLY A 25 -10.91 -6.42 -2.47
CA GLY A 25 -12.25 -7.01 -2.63
C GLY A 25 -13.23 -6.21 -3.49
N THR A 26 -12.92 -4.96 -3.82
CA THR A 26 -13.87 -4.08 -4.53
C THR A 26 -13.32 -3.55 -5.86
N GLN A 27 -14.23 -3.13 -6.74
CA GLN A 27 -13.92 -2.40 -7.98
C GLN A 27 -14.28 -0.90 -7.88
N ARG A 28 -14.57 -0.42 -6.67
CA ARG A 28 -14.97 0.98 -6.44
C ARG A 28 -13.74 1.86 -6.29
N ASN A 29 -13.87 3.14 -6.61
CA ASN A 29 -12.84 4.13 -6.33
C ASN A 29 -12.72 4.33 -4.81
N ILE A 30 -11.50 4.29 -4.29
CA ILE A 30 -11.22 4.44 -2.86
C ILE A 30 -10.25 5.62 -2.68
N LEU A 31 -10.61 6.55 -1.80
CA LEU A 31 -9.72 7.57 -1.29
C LEU A 31 -9.16 7.11 0.05
N LEU A 32 -7.88 6.76 0.10
CA LEU A 32 -7.19 6.41 1.34
C LEU A 32 -6.35 7.59 1.83
N THR A 33 -6.64 8.08 3.03
CA THR A 33 -5.90 9.16 3.68
C THR A 33 -5.36 8.69 5.03
N GLY A 34 -4.48 9.49 5.63
CA GLY A 34 -3.90 9.20 6.94
C GLY A 34 -2.84 10.23 7.29
N ARG A 35 -2.62 10.46 8.60
CA ARG A 35 -1.62 11.41 9.10
C ARG A 35 -0.20 11.02 8.68
N ALA A 36 0.75 11.95 8.78
CA ALA A 36 2.16 11.60 8.57
C ALA A 36 2.60 10.50 9.54
N GLY A 37 3.39 9.53 9.07
CA GLY A 37 3.86 8.41 9.89
C GLY A 37 2.88 7.24 10.07
N THR A 38 1.67 7.27 9.51
CA THR A 38 0.67 6.19 9.70
C THR A 38 0.79 5.02 8.71
N GLY A 39 1.99 4.76 8.17
CA GLY A 39 2.24 3.57 7.36
C GLY A 39 1.60 3.52 5.97
N LYS A 40 1.15 4.64 5.39
CA LYS A 40 0.54 4.68 4.03
C LYS A 40 1.43 4.07 2.94
N SER A 41 2.72 4.43 2.92
CA SER A 41 3.69 3.87 1.97
C SER A 41 3.93 2.37 2.22
N THR A 42 3.89 1.95 3.49
CA THR A 42 3.99 0.54 3.88
C THR A 42 2.79 -0.26 3.35
N LEU A 43 1.58 0.26 3.52
CA LEU A 43 0.35 -0.34 2.96
C LEU A 43 0.42 -0.42 1.43
N LEU A 44 0.78 0.67 0.73
CA LEU A 44 0.88 0.68 -0.73
C LEU A 44 1.92 -0.33 -1.23
N THR A 45 3.08 -0.40 -0.57
CA THR A 45 4.14 -1.37 -0.90
C THR A 45 3.68 -2.79 -0.66
N TYR A 46 3.01 -3.05 0.45
CA TYR A 46 2.45 -4.37 0.75
C TYR A 46 1.39 -4.77 -0.27
N PHE A 47 0.44 -3.89 -0.57
CA PHE A 47 -0.60 -4.10 -1.57
C PHE A 47 0.01 -4.42 -2.94
N ARG A 48 0.97 -3.62 -3.41
CA ARG A 48 1.69 -3.86 -4.68
C ARG A 48 2.27 -5.26 -4.78
N ASN A 49 2.83 -5.76 -3.68
CA ASN A 49 3.53 -7.04 -3.66
C ASN A 49 2.59 -8.25 -3.47
N HIS A 50 1.36 -8.05 -2.98
CA HIS A 50 0.45 -9.15 -2.60
C HIS A 50 -0.90 -9.14 -3.32
N THR A 51 -1.25 -8.06 -4.03
CA THR A 51 -2.49 -8.00 -4.80
C THR A 51 -2.48 -9.00 -5.95
N LYS A 52 -3.64 -9.61 -6.21
CA LYS A 52 -3.85 -10.44 -7.41
C LYS A 52 -4.27 -9.60 -8.62
N LYS A 53 -4.52 -8.30 -8.41
CA LYS A 53 -4.93 -7.37 -9.46
C LYS A 53 -3.74 -6.96 -10.32
N LYS A 54 -3.98 -6.75 -11.61
CA LYS A 54 -3.03 -6.04 -12.46
C LYS A 54 -3.11 -4.55 -12.13
N VAL A 55 -2.04 -4.00 -11.57
CA VAL A 55 -2.01 -2.62 -11.05
C VAL A 55 -0.92 -1.80 -11.74
N VAL A 56 -1.21 -0.51 -11.91
CA VAL A 56 -0.23 0.52 -12.26
C VAL A 56 -0.18 1.50 -11.10
N ILE A 57 1.03 1.83 -10.63
CA ILE A 57 1.23 2.78 -9.54
C ILE A 57 1.85 4.05 -10.13
N LEU A 58 1.23 5.18 -9.85
CA LEU A 58 1.63 6.49 -10.35
C LEU A 58 1.86 7.42 -9.16
N ALA A 59 2.84 8.30 -9.28
CA ALA A 59 3.08 9.40 -8.37
C ALA A 59 3.10 10.72 -9.16
N PRO A 60 2.66 11.83 -8.56
CA PRO A 60 2.59 13.12 -9.26
C PRO A 60 3.96 13.77 -9.49
N THR A 61 5.01 13.31 -8.81
CA THR A 61 6.39 13.81 -8.92
C THR A 61 7.39 12.65 -8.92
N GLY A 62 8.57 12.86 -9.50
CA GLY A 62 9.61 11.83 -9.59
C GLY A 62 10.24 11.43 -8.24
N VAL A 63 10.22 12.32 -7.24
CA VAL A 63 10.75 12.02 -5.89
C VAL A 63 9.84 11.06 -5.11
N ALA A 64 8.55 11.02 -5.43
CA ALA A 64 7.57 10.15 -4.78
C ALA A 64 7.37 8.81 -5.49
N ALA A 65 7.99 8.61 -6.67
CA ALA A 65 7.97 7.37 -7.44
C ALA A 65 9.04 6.39 -6.96
#